data_AF-F0XF39-F1
#
_entry.id   AF-F0XF39-F1
#
_cell.length_a   1.000
_cell.length_b   1.000
_cell.length_c   1.000
_cell.angle_alpha   90.00
_cell.angle_beta   90.00
_cell.angle_gamma   90.00
#
_symmetry.space_group_name_H-M   'P 1'
#
loop_
_entity.id
_entity.type
_entity.pdbx_description
1 polymer ?
#
loop_
_entity_poly.entity_id
_entity_poly.type
_entity_poly.pdbx_seq_one_letter_code
_entity_poly.pdbx_strand_id
1 'polypeptide(L)'
;MSGSLKSALQKQYKAAIGRWPKDDLRPDVQLPDILSKHLADRLAGRSLARPILRPSGSLVDGKDAAALSAVAPAPPSDLQQLRQINALFSLLDDRYKKANRITGTLMTPRSNPTYYTDLVTELQEAPKRSLLGRISKRLGGMFRLS
;
A
#
# COMPACT_ATOMS: atom_id res chain seq x y z
N MET A 1 1.47 0.49 -34.45
CA MET A 1 0.42 -0.21 -33.65
C MET A 1 0.60 -0.09 -32.13
N SER A 2 1.73 0.40 -31.61
CA SER A 2 2.01 0.44 -30.16
C SER A 2 1.20 1.49 -29.37
N GLY A 3 0.65 2.53 -30.00
CA GLY A 3 -0.11 3.58 -29.30
C GLY A 3 -1.47 3.12 -28.75
N SER A 4 -2.20 2.27 -29.50
CA SER A 4 -3.53 1.77 -29.12
C SER A 4 -3.47 0.81 -27.92
N LEU A 5 -2.44 -0.03 -27.86
CA LEU A 5 -2.26 -0.96 -26.75
C LEU A 5 -1.92 -0.22 -25.45
N LYS A 6 -1.07 0.81 -25.51
CA LYS A 6 -0.74 1.65 -24.34
C LYS A 6 -1.96 2.37 -23.77
N SER A 7 -2.85 2.89 -24.60
CA SER A 7 -4.08 3.53 -24.13
C SER A 7 -5.06 2.53 -23.50
N ALA A 8 -5.16 1.32 -24.06
CA ALA A 8 -5.96 0.23 -23.48
C ALA A 8 -5.41 -0.21 -22.10
N LEU A 9 -4.09 -0.40 -21.98
CA LEU A 9 -3.42 -0.72 -20.71
C LEU A 9 -3.65 0.39 -19.67
N GLN A 10 -3.51 1.65 -20.07
CA GLN A 10 -3.78 2.80 -19.19
C GLN A 10 -5.22 2.77 -18.67
N LYS A 11 -6.20 2.48 -19.53
CA LYS A 11 -7.61 2.38 -19.13
C LYS A 11 -7.81 1.25 -18.11
N GLN A 12 -7.20 0.09 -18.34
CA GLN A 12 -7.26 -1.05 -17.42
C GLN A 12 -6.62 -0.74 -16.06
N TYR A 13 -5.46 -0.09 -16.03
CA TYR A 13 -4.83 0.34 -14.79
C TYR A 13 -5.70 1.35 -14.03
N LYS A 14 -6.28 2.35 -14.73
CA LYS A 14 -7.19 3.31 -14.10
C LYS A 14 -8.42 2.61 -13.49
N ALA A 15 -8.99 1.64 -14.20
CA ALA A 15 -10.11 0.84 -13.69
C ALA A 15 -9.71 0.03 -12.45
N ALA A 16 -8.53 -0.60 -12.46
CA ALA A 16 -8.02 -1.36 -11.33
C ALA A 16 -7.75 -0.46 -10.10
N ILE A 17 -7.13 0.71 -10.30
CA ILE A 17 -6.86 1.69 -9.23
C ILE A 17 -8.18 2.23 -8.64
N GLY A 18 -9.18 2.48 -9.48
CA GLY A 18 -10.50 2.95 -9.01
C GLY A 18 -11.25 1.91 -8.15
N ARG A 19 -10.97 0.63 -8.34
CA ARG A 19 -11.52 -0.46 -7.52
C ARG A 19 -10.74 -0.69 -6.21
N TRP A 20 -9.59 -0.04 -6.03
CA TRP A 20 -8.77 -0.25 -4.85
C TRP A 20 -9.48 0.25 -3.58
N PRO A 21 -9.43 -0.51 -2.46
CA PRO A 21 -10.06 -0.09 -1.22
C PRO A 21 -9.44 1.21 -0.68
N LYS A 22 -10.28 2.02 -0.03
CA LYS A 22 -9.84 3.21 0.70
C LYS A 22 -9.23 2.81 2.04
N ASP A 23 -8.17 3.51 2.44
CA ASP A 23 -7.51 3.31 3.73
C ASP A 23 -8.10 4.29 4.75
N ASP A 24 -9.03 3.82 5.58
CA ASP A 24 -9.69 4.64 6.61
C ASP A 24 -8.72 5.12 7.70
N LEU A 25 -7.58 4.44 7.90
CA LEU A 25 -6.58 4.82 8.90
C LEU A 25 -5.78 6.05 8.49
N ARG A 26 -5.74 6.37 7.19
CA ARG A 26 -4.93 7.46 6.62
C ARG A 26 -5.76 8.26 5.61
N PRO A 27 -6.78 9.00 6.06
CA PRO A 27 -7.66 9.75 5.16
C PRO A 27 -6.88 10.76 4.28
N ASP A 28 -5.79 11.34 4.81
CA ASP A 28 -4.99 12.35 4.09
C ASP A 28 -4.18 11.79 2.92
N VAL A 29 -3.84 10.49 2.96
CA VAL A 29 -2.92 9.88 2.00
C VAL A 29 -3.51 8.55 1.52
N GLN A 30 -4.25 8.63 0.43
CA GLN A 30 -4.87 7.47 -0.21
C GLN A 30 -3.96 6.90 -1.30
N LEU A 31 -3.77 5.59 -1.30
CA LEU A 31 -2.98 4.89 -2.31
C LEU A 31 -3.49 5.14 -3.76
N PRO A 32 -4.80 5.14 -4.05
CA PRO A 32 -5.31 5.47 -5.38
C PRO A 32 -4.83 6.82 -5.92
N ASP A 33 -4.77 7.82 -5.05
CA ASP A 33 -4.35 9.18 -5.43
C ASP A 33 -2.86 9.24 -5.73
N ILE A 34 -2.05 8.53 -4.94
CA ILE A 34 -0.61 8.41 -5.19
C ILE A 34 -0.36 7.65 -6.51
N LEU A 35 -1.02 6.51 -6.70
CA LEU A 35 -0.82 5.68 -7.90
C LEU A 35 -1.27 6.38 -9.17
N SER A 36 -2.41 7.08 -9.13
CA SER A 36 -2.90 7.84 -10.30
C SER A 36 -1.94 8.97 -10.69
N LYS A 37 -1.38 9.70 -9.71
CA LYS A 37 -0.34 10.71 -9.94
C LYS A 37 0.90 10.10 -10.58
N HIS A 38 1.44 9.03 -10.00
CA HIS A 38 2.62 8.35 -10.53
C HIS A 38 2.40 7.76 -11.93
N LEU A 39 1.20 7.24 -12.21
CA LEU A 39 0.87 6.70 -13.53
C LEU A 39 0.84 7.83 -14.57
N ALA A 40 0.23 8.98 -14.23
CA ALA A 40 0.24 10.16 -15.10
C ALA A 40 1.67 10.66 -15.39
N ASP A 41 2.52 10.74 -14.37
CA ASP A 41 3.93 11.13 -14.53
C ASP A 41 4.71 10.14 -15.40
N ARG A 42 4.50 8.84 -15.19
CA ARG A 42 5.15 7.78 -15.97
C ARG A 42 4.73 7.83 -17.44
N LEU A 43 3.47 8.10 -17.73
CA LEU A 43 2.97 8.27 -19.10
C LEU A 43 3.47 9.56 -19.74
N ALA A 44 3.63 10.64 -18.97
CA ALA A 44 4.20 11.89 -19.43
C ALA A 44 5.73 11.82 -19.64
N GLY A 45 6.35 10.66 -19.45
CA GLY A 45 7.80 10.46 -19.60
C GLY A 45 8.63 10.97 -18.41
N ARG A 46 7.99 11.43 -17.33
CA ARG A 46 8.66 11.75 -16.06
C ARG A 46 8.89 10.46 -15.30
N SER A 47 10.05 9.82 -15.51
CA SER A 47 10.49 8.71 -14.67
C SER A 47 10.89 9.27 -13.29
N LEU A 48 9.92 9.36 -12.38
CA LEU A 48 10.22 9.58 -10.96
C LEU A 48 10.76 8.26 -10.39
N ALA A 49 12.00 7.92 -10.75
CA ALA A 49 12.85 7.12 -9.90
C ALA A 49 13.09 7.97 -8.64
N ARG A 50 12.10 8.01 -7.73
CA ARG A 50 12.34 8.48 -6.39
C ARG A 50 13.35 7.50 -5.83
N PRO A 51 14.59 7.90 -5.53
CA PRO A 51 15.50 7.01 -4.85
C PRO A 51 14.80 6.63 -3.56
N ILE A 52 14.54 5.35 -3.37
CA ILE A 52 14.20 4.83 -2.04
C ILE A 52 15.41 5.25 -1.20
N LEU A 53 15.24 6.23 -0.31
CA LEU A 53 16.25 6.46 0.72
C LEU A 53 16.33 5.15 1.48
N ARG A 54 17.37 4.36 1.19
CA ARG A 54 17.82 3.33 2.12
C ARG A 54 17.99 4.03 3.46
N PRO A 55 17.41 3.53 4.56
CA PRO A 55 17.82 4.00 5.88
C PRO A 55 19.34 3.81 5.95
N SER A 56 20.04 4.95 6.01
CA SER A 56 21.48 5.03 6.15
C SER A 56 21.83 4.47 7.53
N GLY A 57 22.07 3.17 7.56
CA GLY A 57 22.26 2.39 8.78
C GLY A 57 22.73 0.99 8.43
N SER A 58 23.67 0.89 7.49
CA SER A 58 24.40 -0.34 7.24
C SER A 58 25.83 0.06 6.93
N LEU A 59 26.69 -0.09 7.93
CA LEU A 59 28.15 -0.05 7.81
C LEU A 59 28.54 -1.19 6.87
N VAL A 60 28.62 -0.92 5.58
CA VAL A 60 29.27 -1.82 4.61
C VAL A 60 30.00 -0.94 3.62
N ASP A 61 31.33 -1.09 3.65
CA ASP A 61 32.29 -0.35 2.86
C ASP A 61 31.95 -0.30 1.37
N GLY A 62 31.77 0.93 0.87
CA GLY A 62 32.42 1.54 -0.30
C GLY A 62 32.49 0.88 -1.69
N LYS A 63 32.24 -0.43 -1.87
CA LYS A 63 32.50 -1.10 -3.16
C LYS A 63 31.35 -1.96 -3.69
N ASP A 64 30.41 -2.34 -2.83
CA ASP A 64 29.25 -3.17 -3.21
C ASP A 64 27.96 -2.36 -3.45
N ALA A 65 28.01 -1.04 -3.24
CA ALA A 65 26.86 -0.14 -3.43
C ALA A 65 26.47 0.07 -4.91
N ALA A 66 27.40 -0.16 -5.84
CA ALA A 66 27.15 0.02 -7.28
C ALA A 66 26.29 -1.13 -7.88
N ALA A 67 26.32 -2.33 -7.29
CA ALA A 67 25.54 -3.47 -7.76
C ALA A 67 24.06 -3.43 -7.34
N LEU A 68 23.68 -2.53 -6.42
CA LEU A 68 22.32 -2.40 -5.90
C LEU A 68 21.58 -1.16 -6.42
N SER A 69 22.21 -0.34 -7.28
CA SER A 69 21.60 0.82 -7.95
C SER A 69 21.31 0.63 -9.45
N ALA A 70 21.52 -0.57 -10.00
CA ALA A 70 21.39 -0.82 -11.45
C ALA A 70 20.11 -1.59 -11.86
N VAL A 71 19.08 -1.61 -11.04
CA VAL A 71 17.73 -2.01 -11.51
C VAL A 71 16.82 -0.79 -11.50
N ALA A 72 17.17 0.21 -12.31
CA ALA A 72 16.12 0.98 -12.94
C ALA A 72 15.38 -0.01 -13.83
N PRO A 73 14.11 -0.39 -13.54
CA PRO A 73 13.43 -1.35 -14.37
C PRO A 73 13.32 -0.74 -15.76
N ALA A 74 13.93 -1.40 -16.76
CA ALA A 74 13.64 -1.12 -18.16
C ALA A 74 12.11 -1.01 -18.33
N PRO A 75 11.61 -0.11 -19.20
CA PRO A 75 10.17 0.00 -19.41
C PRO A 75 9.62 -1.39 -19.70
N PRO A 76 8.68 -1.90 -18.88
CA PRO A 76 8.22 -3.28 -18.98
C PRO A 76 7.71 -3.49 -20.40
N SER A 77 8.09 -4.61 -21.01
CA SER A 77 7.54 -5.00 -22.31
C SER A 77 6.02 -5.06 -22.22
N ASP A 78 5.34 -4.84 -23.35
CA ASP A 78 3.87 -4.84 -23.41
C ASP A 78 3.27 -6.14 -22.84
N LEU A 79 3.93 -7.28 -23.07
CA LEU A 79 3.56 -8.59 -22.51
C LEU A 79 3.67 -8.59 -20.97
N GLN A 80 4.76 -8.05 -20.42
CA GLN A 80 4.92 -7.94 -18.96
C GLN A 80 3.85 -7.04 -18.34
N GLN A 81 3.47 -5.94 -19.01
CA GLN A 81 2.39 -5.07 -18.54
C GLN A 81 1.05 -5.80 -18.51
N LEU A 82 0.72 -6.60 -19.54
CA LEU A 82 -0.49 -7.42 -19.54
C LEU A 82 -0.52 -8.44 -18.40
N ARG A 83 0.61 -9.11 -18.12
CA ARG A 83 0.72 -10.04 -16.98
C ARG A 83 0.53 -9.33 -15.64
N GLN A 84 1.12 -8.14 -15.49
CA GLN A 84 0.96 -7.33 -14.28
C GLN A 84 -0.48 -6.91 -14.05
N ILE A 85 -1.20 -6.50 -15.10
CA ILE A 85 -2.62 -6.15 -14.99
C ILE A 85 -3.46 -7.36 -14.60
N ASN A 86 -3.21 -8.53 -15.19
CA ASN A 86 -3.91 -9.76 -14.82
C ASN A 86 -3.68 -10.12 -13.34
N ALA A 87 -2.42 -10.04 -12.88
CA ALA A 87 -2.09 -10.24 -11.48
C ALA A 87 -2.80 -9.24 -10.56
N LEU A 88 -2.87 -7.97 -10.97
CA LEU A 88 -3.56 -6.90 -10.24
C LEU A 88 -5.05 -7.19 -10.07
N PHE A 89 -5.72 -7.58 -11.16
CA PHE A 89 -7.13 -7.98 -11.10
C PHE A 89 -7.36 -9.25 -10.28
N SER A 90 -6.47 -10.25 -10.40
CA SER A 90 -6.52 -11.44 -9.55
C SER A 90 -6.46 -11.10 -8.06
N LEU A 91 -5.68 -10.08 -7.69
CA LEU A 91 -5.61 -9.58 -6.30
C LEU A 91 -6.88 -8.81 -5.91
N LEU A 92 -7.39 -7.94 -6.77
CA LEU A 92 -8.61 -7.15 -6.54
C LEU A 92 -9.90 -7.99 -6.51
N ASP A 93 -9.92 -9.15 -7.15
CA ASP A 93 -11.04 -10.10 -7.14
C ASP A 93 -11.05 -11.04 -5.93
N ASP A 94 -10.18 -10.77 -4.95
CA ASP A 94 -10.00 -11.58 -3.75
C ASP A 94 -9.73 -13.07 -4.07
N ARG A 95 -9.15 -13.37 -5.25
CA ARG A 95 -8.95 -14.75 -5.72
C ARG A 95 -8.13 -15.55 -4.71
N TYR A 96 -7.08 -14.93 -4.18
CA TYR A 96 -6.18 -15.59 -3.22
C TYR A 96 -6.79 -15.73 -1.83
N LYS A 97 -7.69 -14.80 -1.44
CA LYS A 97 -8.48 -14.92 -0.20
C LYS A 97 -9.48 -16.07 -0.29
N LYS A 98 -10.09 -16.29 -1.47
CA LYS A 98 -11.01 -17.40 -1.74
C LYS A 98 -10.28 -18.74 -1.88
N ALA A 99 -9.10 -18.76 -2.48
CA ALA A 99 -8.30 -19.96 -2.65
C ALA A 99 -7.65 -20.41 -1.34
N ASN A 100 -7.09 -19.47 -0.57
CA ASN A 100 -6.41 -19.73 0.70
C ASN A 100 -7.23 -19.18 1.85
N ARG A 101 -8.44 -19.74 2.05
CA ARG A 101 -9.29 -19.34 3.17
C ARG A 101 -8.60 -19.73 4.47
N ILE A 102 -8.23 -18.73 5.26
CA ILE A 102 -7.68 -18.94 6.59
C ILE A 102 -8.86 -19.31 7.51
N THR A 103 -8.98 -20.59 7.86
CA THR A 103 -10.06 -21.11 8.71
C THR A 103 -9.50 -21.86 9.93
N GLY A 104 -10.34 -22.03 10.95
CA GLY A 104 -10.03 -22.83 12.13
C GLY A 104 -9.12 -22.14 13.13
N THR A 105 -8.31 -22.95 13.82
CA THR A 105 -7.53 -22.59 15.02
C THR A 105 -6.53 -21.46 14.82
N LEU A 106 -6.15 -21.13 13.57
CA LEU A 106 -5.21 -20.03 13.30
C LEU A 106 -5.83 -18.65 13.61
N MET A 107 -7.15 -18.49 13.45
CA MET A 107 -7.87 -17.24 13.74
C MET A 107 -8.38 -17.17 15.19
N THR A 108 -8.21 -18.24 15.96
CA THR A 108 -8.69 -18.33 17.35
C THR A 108 -7.58 -18.89 18.24
N PRO A 109 -6.54 -18.08 18.54
CA PRO A 109 -5.41 -18.56 19.33
C PRO A 109 -5.88 -19.00 20.72
N ARG A 110 -5.31 -20.09 21.24
CA ARG A 110 -5.74 -20.70 22.51
C ARG A 110 -5.70 -19.75 23.71
N SER A 111 -4.80 -18.78 23.69
CA SER A 111 -4.65 -17.77 24.74
C SER A 111 -5.77 -16.72 24.73
N ASN A 112 -6.31 -16.38 23.56
CA ASN A 112 -7.42 -15.45 23.42
C ASN A 112 -8.18 -15.70 22.11
N PRO A 113 -9.35 -16.36 22.16
CA PRO A 113 -10.09 -16.71 20.95
C PRO A 113 -10.68 -15.50 20.22
N THR A 114 -10.87 -14.35 20.88
CA THR A 114 -11.45 -13.13 20.28
C THR A 114 -10.39 -12.13 19.81
N TYR A 115 -9.10 -12.46 19.95
CA TYR A 115 -8.00 -11.53 19.68
C TYR A 115 -8.09 -10.81 18.32
N TYR A 116 -8.25 -11.56 17.22
CA TYR A 116 -8.28 -10.95 15.89
C TYR A 116 -9.59 -10.21 15.61
N THR A 117 -10.72 -10.62 16.19
CA THR A 117 -11.98 -9.90 16.04
C THR A 117 -11.94 -8.57 16.79
N ASP A 118 -11.35 -8.58 17.98
CA ASP A 118 -11.17 -7.38 18.80
C ASP A 118 -10.23 -6.40 18.09
N LEU A 119 -9.11 -6.89 17.54
CA LEU A 119 -8.18 -6.07 16.74
C LEU A 119 -8.83 -5.43 15.51
N VAL A 120 -9.64 -6.18 14.75
CA VAL A 120 -10.34 -5.63 13.58
C VAL A 120 -11.31 -4.53 13.99
N THR A 121 -12.02 -4.74 15.10
CA THR A 121 -12.96 -3.75 15.66
C THR A 121 -12.21 -2.50 16.12
N GLU A 122 -11.10 -2.66 16.83
CA GLU A 122 -10.26 -1.55 17.27
C GLU A 122 -9.68 -0.76 16.09
N LEU A 123 -9.25 -1.44 15.01
CA LEU A 123 -8.74 -0.79 13.80
C LEU A 123 -9.82 0.00 13.06
N GLN A 124 -11.06 -0.50 13.02
CA GLN A 124 -12.18 0.23 12.43
C GLN A 124 -12.61 1.43 13.30
N GLU A 125 -12.49 1.30 14.62
CA GLU A 125 -12.76 2.38 15.54
C GLU A 125 -11.61 3.40 15.60
N ALA A 126 -10.37 3.02 15.29
CA ALA A 126 -9.17 3.86 15.43
C ALA A 126 -9.22 5.24 14.73
N PRO A 127 -9.74 5.39 13.50
CA PRO A 127 -9.89 6.70 12.86
C PRO A 127 -10.78 7.64 13.67
N LYS A 128 -11.79 7.08 14.36
CA LYS A 128 -12.75 7.80 15.20
C LYS A 128 -12.28 7.88 16.66
N ARG A 129 -11.49 6.91 17.13
CA ARG A 129 -10.80 6.85 18.44
C ARG A 129 -9.49 7.64 18.41
N SER A 130 -9.62 8.90 18.02
CA SER A 130 -8.84 10.04 18.46
C SER A 130 -7.45 9.76 19.08
N LEU A 131 -6.40 9.99 18.27
CA LEU A 131 -5.17 10.57 18.79
C LEU A 131 -5.47 11.86 19.61
N LEU A 132 -6.52 12.60 19.23
CA LEU A 132 -7.11 13.75 19.93
C LEU A 132 -7.58 13.44 21.37
N GLY A 133 -8.07 12.24 21.65
CA GLY A 133 -8.58 11.83 22.97
C GLY A 133 -7.48 11.34 23.88
N ARG A 134 -6.36 10.87 23.32
CA ARG A 134 -5.11 10.68 24.09
C ARG A 134 -4.48 12.03 24.44
N ILE A 135 -4.57 13.02 23.56
CA ILE A 135 -4.12 14.40 23.80
C ILE A 135 -5.05 15.12 24.81
N SER A 136 -6.37 14.98 24.69
CA SER A 136 -7.33 15.57 25.64
C SER A 136 -7.24 14.93 27.02
N LYS A 137 -7.00 13.61 27.12
CA LYS A 137 -6.72 12.94 28.40
C LYS A 137 -5.40 13.40 29.03
N ARG A 138 -4.39 13.79 28.24
CA ARG A 138 -3.13 14.36 28.73
C ARG A 138 -3.28 15.83 29.17
N LEU A 139 -4.08 16.63 28.47
CA LEU A 139 -4.37 18.02 28.83
C LEU A 139 -5.31 18.12 30.04
N GLY A 140 -6.35 17.28 30.12
CA GLY A 140 -7.29 17.26 31.26
C GLY A 140 -6.66 16.82 32.59
N GLY A 141 -5.51 16.13 32.56
CA GLY A 141 -4.72 15.85 33.75
C GLY A 141 -3.84 17.02 34.21
N MET A 142 -3.52 17.97 33.32
CA MET A 142 -2.65 19.12 33.61
C MET A 142 -3.39 20.29 34.29
N PHE A 143 -4.70 20.43 34.04
CA PHE A 143 -5.55 21.45 34.68
C PHE A 143 -6.11 21.05 36.05
N ARG A 144 -5.66 19.92 36.62
CA ARG A 144 -6.06 19.45 37.96
C ARG A 144 -5.04 19.78 39.05
N LEU A 145 -4.10 20.68 38.76
CA LEU A 145 -3.02 21.11 39.66
C LEU A 145 -3.05 22.63 39.97
N SER A 146 -4.19 23.31 39.81
CA SER A 146 -4.39 24.68 40.34
C SER A 146 -5.50 24.72 41.37
#